data_AF-A0A9W6TAY3-F1
#
_entry.id   AF-A0A9W6TAY3-F1
#
_cell.length_a   1.000
_cell.length_b   1.000
_cell.length_c   1.000
_cell.angle_alpha   90.00
_cell.angle_beta   90.00
_cell.angle_gamma   90.00
#
_symmetry.space_group_name_H-M   'P 1'
#
loop_
_entity.id
_entity.type
_entity.pdbx_description
1 polymer ?
#
loop_
_entity_poly.entity_id
_entity_poly.type
_entity_poly.pdbx_seq_one_letter_code
_entity_poly.pdbx_strand_id
1 'polypeptide(L)'
;MSSPPAAPEEKVAPPPAPVTLEPAKELPKARQIVSINDEGTNFTLDEAALRRIFHQVPEDMKVAIFSVVGAFRTGKSFVLDLFLRYLRHASHGRMLKPDGAQDEASEVWKAWVMEGVTGAGEGKLEGNSNVEQTHGEKGFSWRAGRKRNTTGIWMWETPFIRKSQTGEDIAVFLIDTQGMFDSETSQMLTASIFGLSTLLSSYQIYNVDKRVQEDNLQHLALFTEYGRCVA
;
A
#
# COMPACT_ATOMS: atom_id res chain seq x y z
N MET A 1 -38.93 68.99 -32.57
CA MET A 1 -38.56 67.57 -32.75
C MET A 1 -37.60 67.24 -31.63
N SER A 2 -38.08 66.51 -30.63
CA SER A 2 -37.38 66.33 -29.34
C SER A 2 -36.83 64.91 -29.28
N SER A 3 -35.52 64.77 -29.06
CA SER A 3 -34.79 63.51 -29.01
C SER A 3 -35.28 62.59 -27.87
N PRO A 4 -35.24 61.26 -28.05
CA PRO A 4 -35.64 60.30 -27.01
C PRO A 4 -34.59 60.22 -25.87
N PRO A 5 -35.00 59.84 -24.66
CA PRO A 5 -34.12 59.80 -23.48
C PRO A 5 -33.15 58.60 -23.53
N ALA A 6 -31.96 58.80 -22.96
CA ALA A 6 -30.89 57.80 -22.88
C ALA A 6 -31.28 56.60 -21.99
N ALA A 7 -30.91 55.40 -22.43
CA ALA A 7 -31.07 54.14 -21.70
C ALA A 7 -30.19 54.12 -20.42
N PRO A 8 -30.61 53.43 -19.34
CA PRO A 8 -29.85 53.38 -18.10
C PRO A 8 -28.60 52.49 -18.25
N GLU A 9 -27.46 52.98 -17.75
CA GLU A 9 -26.19 52.25 -17.73
C GLU A 9 -26.26 51.01 -16.82
N GLU A 10 -25.95 49.85 -17.38
CA GLU A 10 -25.92 48.56 -16.70
C GLU A 10 -24.64 48.47 -15.85
N LYS A 11 -24.77 48.46 -14.51
CA LYS A 11 -23.64 48.29 -13.59
C LYS A 11 -23.09 46.88 -13.71
N VAL A 12 -21.96 46.73 -14.42
CA VAL A 12 -21.20 45.48 -14.50
C VAL A 12 -20.68 45.11 -13.10
N ALA A 13 -21.14 43.99 -12.55
CA ALA A 13 -20.62 43.47 -11.29
C ALA A 13 -19.14 43.09 -11.45
N PRO A 14 -18.29 43.32 -10.43
CA PRO A 14 -16.89 42.94 -10.51
C PRO A 14 -16.75 41.42 -10.72
N PRO A 15 -15.74 40.97 -11.47
CA PRO A 15 -15.52 39.54 -11.71
C PRO A 15 -15.37 38.80 -10.37
N PRO A 16 -15.94 37.59 -10.24
CA PRO A 16 -15.78 36.80 -9.03
C PRO A 16 -14.29 36.59 -8.76
N ALA A 17 -13.88 36.80 -7.51
CA ALA A 17 -12.50 36.57 -7.08
C ALA A 17 -12.04 35.16 -7.51
N PRO A 18 -10.78 34.99 -7.95
CA PRO A 18 -10.27 33.67 -8.32
C PRO A 18 -10.48 32.73 -7.15
N VAL A 19 -11.28 31.69 -7.37
CA VAL A 19 -11.50 30.61 -6.41
C VAL A 19 -10.15 29.96 -6.22
N THR A 20 -9.51 30.18 -5.07
CA THR A 20 -8.33 29.44 -4.65
C THR A 20 -8.78 28.00 -4.49
N LEU A 21 -8.58 27.18 -5.53
CA LEU A 21 -8.77 25.74 -5.45
C LEU A 21 -7.82 25.25 -4.37
N GLU A 22 -8.35 24.82 -3.23
CA GLU A 22 -7.54 24.08 -2.25
C GLU A 22 -6.87 22.92 -3.00
N PRO A 23 -5.56 22.67 -2.80
CA PRO A 23 -4.88 21.59 -3.50
C PRO A 23 -5.66 20.31 -3.24
N ALA A 24 -6.13 19.68 -4.33
CA ALA A 24 -6.87 18.43 -4.28
C ALA A 24 -6.13 17.46 -3.37
N LYS A 25 -6.76 17.03 -2.28
CA LYS A 25 -6.18 16.12 -1.30
C LYS A 25 -5.78 14.85 -2.05
N GLU A 26 -4.47 14.66 -2.29
CA GLU A 26 -3.96 13.50 -3.02
C GLU A 26 -4.52 12.22 -2.38
N LEU A 27 -5.08 11.32 -3.20
CA LEU A 27 -5.56 10.04 -2.73
C LEU A 27 -4.36 9.19 -2.23
N PRO A 28 -4.53 8.42 -1.14
CA PRO A 28 -3.48 7.54 -0.63
C PRO A 28 -2.98 6.56 -1.70
N LYS A 29 -1.66 6.48 -1.87
CA LYS A 29 -1.00 5.56 -2.81
C LYS A 29 0.18 4.83 -2.20
N ALA A 30 0.61 3.76 -2.86
CA ALA A 30 1.89 3.13 -2.57
C ALA A 30 3.04 4.03 -3.04
N ARG A 31 4.04 4.22 -2.18
CA ARG A 31 5.24 5.02 -2.45
C ARG A 31 6.48 4.13 -2.35
N GLN A 32 7.35 4.20 -3.35
CA GLN A 32 8.62 3.49 -3.30
C GLN A 32 9.52 4.13 -2.24
N ILE A 33 10.00 3.32 -1.29
CA ILE A 33 10.91 3.76 -0.22
C ILE A 33 12.33 3.25 -0.45
N VAL A 34 12.48 2.14 -1.17
CA VAL A 34 13.78 1.64 -1.62
C VAL A 34 13.70 1.35 -3.10
N SER A 35 14.60 1.94 -3.88
CA SER A 35 14.78 1.68 -5.31
C SER A 35 16.09 0.93 -5.55
N ILE A 36 16.16 0.25 -6.70
CA ILE A 36 17.32 -0.52 -7.14
C ILE A 36 17.73 0.06 -8.49
N ASN A 37 19.02 0.29 -8.69
CA ASN A 37 19.53 0.74 -9.98
C ASN A 37 19.31 -0.30 -11.09
N ASP A 38 19.39 0.13 -12.35
CA ASP A 38 19.19 -0.75 -13.51
C ASP A 38 20.17 -1.93 -13.58
N GLU A 39 21.35 -1.78 -12.96
CA GLU A 39 22.37 -2.82 -12.86
C GLU A 39 22.09 -3.86 -11.76
N GLY A 40 21.13 -3.61 -10.86
CA GLY A 40 20.78 -4.53 -9.77
C GLY A 40 21.86 -4.67 -8.69
N THR A 41 22.71 -3.66 -8.53
CA THR A 41 23.89 -3.69 -7.66
C THR A 41 23.76 -2.79 -6.44
N ASN A 42 23.02 -1.69 -6.55
CA ASN A 42 22.94 -0.66 -5.51
C ASN A 42 21.50 -0.35 -5.13
N PHE A 43 21.29 -0.17 -3.83
CA PHE A 43 20.03 0.30 -3.25
C PHE A 43 20.09 1.80 -2.99
N THR A 44 19.01 2.50 -3.32
CA THR A 44 18.82 3.90 -2.93
C THR A 44 17.59 4.01 -2.04
N LEU A 45 17.79 4.53 -0.83
CA LEU A 45 16.72 4.83 0.12
C LEU A 45 16.13 6.20 -0.19
N ASP A 46 14.82 6.29 -0.34
CA ASP A 46 14.12 7.57 -0.42
C ASP A 46 13.79 8.07 1.00
N GLU A 47 14.74 8.78 1.60
CA GLU A 47 14.57 9.38 2.92
C GLU A 47 13.42 10.40 2.96
N ALA A 48 13.18 11.11 1.87
CA ALA A 48 12.12 12.12 1.80
C ALA A 48 10.73 11.45 1.83
N ALA A 49 10.58 10.33 1.12
CA ALA A 49 9.39 9.48 1.19
C ALA A 49 9.15 8.97 2.61
N LEU A 50 10.17 8.38 3.25
CA LEU A 50 10.04 7.85 4.61
C LEU A 50 9.67 8.93 5.62
N ARG A 51 10.34 10.09 5.58
CA ARG A 51 10.01 11.24 6.44
C ARG A 51 8.57 11.69 6.25
N ARG A 52 8.08 11.79 5.01
CA ARG A 52 6.68 12.15 4.71
C ARG A 52 5.69 11.13 5.26
N ILE A 53 6.01 9.84 5.19
CA ILE A 53 5.14 8.77 5.71
C ILE A 53 5.08 8.81 7.24
N PHE A 54 6.24 8.84 7.91
CA PHE A 54 6.31 8.79 9.36
C PHE A 54 5.94 10.11 10.06
N HIS A 55 6.07 11.28 9.41
CA HIS A 55 5.55 12.55 9.95
C HIS A 55 4.02 12.58 10.15
N GLN A 56 3.28 11.64 9.54
CA GLN A 56 1.84 11.51 9.78
C GLN A 56 1.52 10.82 11.12
N VAL A 57 2.52 10.22 11.77
CA VAL A 57 2.37 9.47 13.01
C VAL A 57 2.97 10.30 14.17
N PRO A 58 2.22 10.51 15.27
CA PRO A 58 2.77 11.15 16.48
C PRO A 58 3.97 10.39 17.03
N GLU A 59 4.96 11.10 17.58
CA GLU A 59 6.22 10.51 18.06
C GLU A 59 6.03 9.47 19.19
N ASP A 60 4.96 9.58 19.97
CA ASP A 60 4.62 8.70 21.08
C ASP A 60 3.71 7.51 20.67
N MET A 61 3.24 7.49 19.42
CA MET A 61 2.35 6.45 18.92
C MET A 61 3.14 5.20 18.49
N LYS A 62 2.68 4.03 18.94
CA LYS A 62 3.27 2.75 18.51
C LYS A 62 3.02 2.51 17.02
N VAL A 63 3.98 1.88 16.37
CA VAL A 63 3.89 1.54 14.94
C VAL A 63 3.94 0.02 14.78
N ALA A 64 3.05 -0.51 13.93
CA ALA A 64 3.06 -1.89 13.48
C ALA A 64 3.24 -1.92 11.95
N ILE A 65 4.33 -2.54 11.50
CA ILE A 65 4.67 -2.61 10.07
C ILE A 65 4.53 -4.06 9.60
N PHE A 66 3.62 -4.31 8.66
CA PHE A 66 3.43 -5.61 8.02
C PHE A 66 4.09 -5.60 6.67
N SER A 67 5.04 -6.51 6.45
CA SER A 67 5.69 -6.70 5.16
C SER A 67 5.35 -8.06 4.56
N VAL A 68 5.17 -8.12 3.24
CA VAL A 68 5.05 -9.38 2.50
C VAL A 68 6.27 -9.57 1.60
N VAL A 69 6.99 -10.67 1.81
CA VAL A 69 8.18 -11.10 1.04
C VAL A 69 7.93 -12.47 0.45
N GLY A 70 8.65 -12.84 -0.61
CA GLY A 70 8.49 -14.14 -1.24
C GLY A 70 8.85 -14.12 -2.72
N ALA A 71 8.78 -15.30 -3.34
CA ALA A 71 9.19 -15.47 -4.71
C ALA A 71 8.42 -14.55 -5.69
N PHE A 72 8.99 -14.33 -6.86
CA PHE A 72 8.35 -13.60 -7.94
C PHE A 72 7.06 -14.31 -8.38
N ARG A 73 6.02 -13.52 -8.67
CA ARG A 73 4.69 -14.00 -9.14
C ARG A 73 3.90 -14.91 -8.18
N THR A 74 4.14 -14.82 -6.88
CA THR A 74 3.37 -15.56 -5.87
C THR A 74 2.11 -14.84 -5.36
N GLY A 75 1.75 -13.68 -5.92
CA GLY A 75 0.55 -12.94 -5.52
C GLY A 75 0.70 -12.04 -4.28
N LYS A 76 1.92 -11.63 -3.91
CA LYS A 76 2.19 -10.77 -2.74
C LYS A 76 1.36 -9.48 -2.70
N SER A 77 1.44 -8.68 -3.75
CA SER A 77 0.70 -7.42 -3.88
C SER A 77 -0.82 -7.63 -3.86
N PHE A 78 -1.31 -8.76 -4.38
CA PHE A 78 -2.73 -9.14 -4.29
C PHE A 78 -3.16 -9.40 -2.84
N VAL A 79 -2.35 -10.11 -2.04
CA VAL A 79 -2.61 -10.29 -0.60
C VAL A 79 -2.62 -8.95 0.13
N LEU A 80 -1.68 -8.06 -0.19
CA LEU A 80 -1.63 -6.72 0.40
C LEU A 80 -2.84 -5.87 0.05
N ASP A 81 -3.39 -5.99 -1.16
CA ASP A 81 -4.64 -5.33 -1.52
C ASP A 81 -5.84 -5.87 -0.71
N LEU A 82 -5.87 -7.17 -0.41
CA LEU A 82 -6.87 -7.70 0.51
C LEU A 82 -6.72 -7.11 1.92
N PHE A 83 -5.48 -6.90 2.38
CA PHE A 83 -5.23 -6.23 3.65
C PHE A 83 -5.65 -4.75 3.61
N LEU A 84 -5.41 -4.05 2.50
CA LEU A 84 -5.89 -2.68 2.33
C LEU A 84 -7.42 -2.61 2.42
N ARG A 85 -8.14 -3.54 1.78
CA ARG A 85 -9.61 -3.61 1.90
C ARG A 85 -10.05 -3.84 3.33
N TYR A 86 -9.46 -4.83 4.00
CA TYR A 86 -9.74 -5.09 5.40
C TYR A 86 -9.46 -3.86 6.28
N LEU A 87 -8.33 -3.19 6.10
CA LEU A 87 -7.94 -2.00 6.86
C LEU A 87 -8.76 -0.75 6.50
N ARG A 88 -9.45 -0.72 5.36
CA ARG A 88 -10.40 0.37 5.08
C ARG A 88 -11.77 0.08 5.66
N HIS A 89 -12.22 -1.16 5.61
CA HIS A 89 -13.51 -1.56 6.15
C HIS A 89 -13.52 -1.58 7.69
N ALA A 90 -12.50 -2.20 8.30
CA ALA A 90 -12.37 -2.34 9.75
C ALA A 90 -12.17 -1.00 10.49
N SER A 91 -12.07 0.12 9.77
CA SER A 91 -12.13 1.48 10.34
C SER A 91 -13.42 1.72 11.12
N HIS A 92 -14.50 0.99 10.79
CA HIS A 92 -15.83 1.16 11.38
C HIS A 92 -16.11 0.25 12.60
N GLY A 93 -15.15 -0.57 13.05
CA GLY A 93 -15.28 -1.40 14.26
C GLY A 93 -14.37 -2.64 14.29
N ARG A 94 -14.18 -3.25 15.47
CA ARG A 94 -13.49 -4.55 15.60
C ARG A 94 -14.31 -5.62 14.87
N MET A 95 -13.78 -6.13 13.76
CA MET A 95 -14.44 -7.18 12.97
C MET A 95 -14.23 -8.59 13.52
N LEU A 96 -13.18 -8.81 14.33
CA LEU A 96 -12.85 -10.12 14.89
C LEU A 96 -13.03 -10.04 16.41
N LYS A 97 -13.91 -10.89 16.96
CA LYS A 97 -14.01 -11.07 18.41
C LYS A 97 -12.74 -11.80 18.89
N PRO A 98 -12.17 -11.39 20.03
CA PRO A 98 -10.93 -11.97 20.56
C PRO A 98 -11.07 -13.45 21.01
N ASP A 99 -12.28 -13.96 21.12
CA ASP A 99 -12.59 -15.33 21.58
C ASP A 99 -12.64 -16.37 20.44
N GLY A 100 -12.49 -15.95 19.18
CA GLY A 100 -12.59 -16.86 18.04
C GLY A 100 -13.95 -17.57 17.96
N ALA A 101 -14.98 -17.07 18.65
CA ALA A 101 -16.32 -17.61 18.55
C ALA A 101 -16.75 -17.50 17.09
N GLN A 102 -17.07 -18.65 16.49
CA GLN A 102 -17.63 -18.73 15.16
C GLN A 102 -18.98 -18.02 15.18
N ASP A 103 -19.00 -16.72 14.92
CA ASP A 103 -20.19 -16.15 14.29
C ASP A 103 -20.30 -16.86 12.93
N GLU A 104 -21.50 -17.34 12.60
CA GLU A 104 -21.91 -17.75 11.25
C GLU A 104 -21.88 -16.54 10.28
N ALA A 105 -20.83 -15.73 10.33
CA ALA A 105 -20.63 -14.48 9.61
C ALA A 105 -20.20 -14.74 8.17
N SER A 106 -20.92 -15.64 7.49
CA SER A 106 -20.93 -15.80 6.03
C SER A 106 -21.02 -14.45 5.31
N GLU A 107 -21.65 -13.44 5.93
CA GLU A 107 -21.94 -12.16 5.29
C GLU A 107 -20.93 -11.05 5.61
N VAL A 108 -20.31 -11.04 6.80
CA VAL A 108 -19.37 -9.95 7.18
C VAL A 108 -18.10 -10.03 6.34
N TRP A 109 -17.54 -11.24 6.15
CA TRP A 109 -16.32 -11.35 5.35
C TRP A 109 -16.58 -11.05 3.88
N LYS A 110 -17.74 -11.45 3.35
CA LYS A 110 -18.17 -11.09 1.99
C LYS A 110 -18.32 -9.58 1.85
N ALA A 111 -18.87 -8.90 2.85
CA ALA A 111 -19.11 -7.45 2.80
C ALA A 111 -17.81 -6.67 2.56
N TRP A 112 -16.74 -6.93 3.33
CA TRP A 112 -15.47 -6.21 3.14
C TRP A 112 -14.64 -6.71 1.96
N VAL A 113 -14.70 -8.01 1.62
CA VAL A 113 -13.98 -8.55 0.45
C VAL A 113 -14.57 -8.01 -0.85
N MET A 114 -15.90 -7.89 -0.91
CA MET A 114 -16.66 -7.45 -2.07
C MET A 114 -16.97 -5.94 -2.07
N GLU A 115 -16.54 -5.20 -1.04
CA GLU A 115 -16.67 -3.74 -1.00
C GLU A 115 -15.90 -3.12 -2.18
N GLY A 116 -16.60 -2.34 -3.02
CA GLY A 116 -16.06 -1.81 -4.27
C GLY A 116 -16.14 -2.74 -5.49
N VAL A 117 -16.72 -3.94 -5.36
CA VAL A 117 -16.96 -4.90 -6.46
C VAL A 117 -18.39 -4.79 -7.02
N THR A 118 -19.17 -3.77 -6.66
CA THR A 118 -20.59 -3.67 -7.02
C THR A 118 -20.85 -2.83 -8.29
N GLY A 119 -21.35 -3.50 -9.34
CA GLY A 119 -22.20 -2.89 -10.38
C GLY A 119 -21.64 -2.81 -11.80
N ALA A 120 -22.29 -3.56 -12.71
CA ALA A 120 -22.16 -3.58 -14.17
C ALA A 120 -20.93 -4.31 -14.77
N GLY A 121 -21.11 -5.61 -15.02
CA GLY A 121 -20.51 -6.30 -16.17
C GLY A 121 -19.10 -6.88 -16.02
N GLU A 122 -18.26 -6.37 -15.13
CA GLU A 122 -16.90 -6.89 -14.94
C GLU A 122 -16.50 -6.80 -13.47
N GLY A 123 -16.25 -7.94 -12.83
CA GLY A 123 -15.75 -8.00 -11.45
C GLY A 123 -14.36 -7.39 -11.34
N LYS A 124 -14.28 -6.13 -10.91
CA LYS A 124 -13.03 -5.36 -10.86
C LYS A 124 -12.46 -5.37 -9.45
N LEU A 125 -11.27 -5.96 -9.31
CA LEU A 125 -10.50 -5.98 -8.06
C LEU A 125 -9.56 -4.77 -8.04
N GLU A 126 -9.51 -4.06 -6.91
CA GLU A 126 -8.54 -2.99 -6.63
C GLU A 126 -7.08 -3.42 -6.92
N GLY A 127 -6.23 -2.47 -7.35
CA GLY A 127 -4.81 -2.65 -7.69
C GLY A 127 -4.49 -3.38 -8.99
N ASN A 128 -5.52 -3.89 -9.69
CA ASN A 128 -5.35 -4.65 -10.91
C ASN A 128 -4.93 -3.78 -12.12
N SER A 129 -3.65 -3.76 -12.43
CA SER A 129 -3.06 -3.07 -13.59
C SER A 129 -3.22 -3.82 -14.94
N ASN A 130 -3.97 -4.93 -15.01
CA ASN A 130 -4.31 -5.57 -16.29
C ASN A 130 -5.41 -4.83 -17.07
N VAL A 131 -6.05 -3.82 -16.48
CA VAL A 131 -7.15 -3.07 -17.09
C VAL A 131 -6.80 -1.58 -17.06
N GLU A 132 -6.82 -0.93 -18.22
CA GLU A 132 -6.37 0.45 -18.49
C GLU A 132 -7.13 1.58 -17.74
N GLN A 133 -7.98 1.26 -16.75
CA GLN A 133 -8.84 2.24 -16.07
C GLN A 133 -8.66 2.33 -14.55
N THR A 134 -7.73 1.59 -13.94
CA THR A 134 -7.23 1.98 -12.61
C THR A 134 -5.97 2.79 -12.83
N HIS A 135 -6.05 4.12 -12.81
CA HIS A 135 -4.92 5.05 -12.97
C HIS A 135 -3.86 4.96 -11.85
N GLY A 136 -3.58 3.78 -11.28
CA GLY A 136 -2.74 3.61 -10.09
C GLY A 136 -3.37 4.19 -8.82
N GLU A 137 -4.67 4.52 -8.85
CA GLU A 137 -5.35 5.34 -7.85
C GLU A 137 -5.93 4.56 -6.66
N LYS A 138 -5.93 3.22 -6.72
CA LYS A 138 -6.49 2.36 -5.66
C LYS A 138 -5.66 1.08 -5.54
N GLY A 139 -4.79 0.98 -4.52
CA GLY A 139 -4.09 -0.26 -4.13
C GLY A 139 -2.60 -0.32 -4.49
N PHE A 140 -1.93 -1.41 -4.12
CA PHE A 140 -0.60 -1.75 -4.63
C PHE A 140 -0.75 -2.23 -6.07
N SER A 141 0.03 -1.69 -7.00
CA SER A 141 -0.06 -2.12 -8.39
C SER A 141 0.29 -3.60 -8.51
N TRP A 142 -0.62 -4.41 -9.04
CA TRP A 142 -0.38 -5.80 -9.42
C TRP A 142 -0.90 -6.10 -10.82
N ARG A 143 -0.26 -7.02 -11.55
CA ARG A 143 -0.75 -7.52 -12.86
C ARG A 143 -0.63 -9.01 -12.96
N ALA A 144 -1.44 -9.63 -13.81
CA ALA A 144 -1.24 -10.99 -14.28
C ALA A 144 -0.21 -10.97 -15.43
N GLY A 145 0.35 -12.11 -15.81
CA GLY A 145 1.32 -12.21 -16.93
C GLY A 145 2.76 -12.50 -16.50
N ARG A 146 3.74 -12.29 -17.41
CA ARG A 146 5.15 -12.63 -17.17
C ARG A 146 6.04 -11.45 -16.75
N LYS A 147 5.75 -10.23 -17.21
CA LYS A 147 6.61 -9.04 -16.98
C LYS A 147 6.51 -8.50 -15.54
N ARG A 148 7.63 -8.14 -14.91
CA ARG A 148 7.69 -7.65 -13.51
C ARG A 148 6.79 -6.46 -13.21
N ASN A 149 6.25 -6.36 -11.99
CA ASN A 149 5.42 -5.20 -11.60
C ASN A 149 6.00 -4.36 -10.46
N THR A 150 6.64 -4.99 -9.47
CA THR A 150 7.18 -4.30 -8.28
C THR A 150 8.70 -4.44 -8.26
N THR A 151 9.42 -3.31 -8.19
CA THR A 151 10.88 -3.25 -8.01
C THR A 151 11.23 -2.56 -6.70
N GLY A 152 12.23 -3.07 -5.97
CA GLY A 152 12.59 -2.54 -4.65
C GLY A 152 11.54 -2.76 -3.56
N ILE A 153 11.35 -1.77 -2.68
CA ILE A 153 10.42 -1.82 -1.53
C ILE A 153 9.45 -0.65 -1.61
N TRP A 154 8.16 -0.94 -1.46
CA TRP A 154 7.05 0.01 -1.53
C TRP A 154 6.28 0.01 -0.22
N MET A 155 5.88 1.18 0.23
CA MET A 155 5.13 1.36 1.47
C MET A 155 3.83 2.10 1.18
N TRP A 156 2.72 1.67 1.78
CA TRP A 156 1.47 2.43 1.72
C TRP A 156 1.63 3.73 2.49
N GLU A 157 1.42 4.88 1.85
CA GLU A 157 1.90 6.15 2.41
C GLU A 157 1.06 6.71 3.57
N THR A 158 -0.17 6.20 3.75
CA THR A 158 -1.09 6.67 4.80
C THR A 158 -1.24 5.60 5.88
N PRO A 159 -0.94 5.89 7.16
CA PRO A 159 -1.11 4.93 8.24
C PRO A 159 -2.59 4.63 8.50
N PHE A 160 -2.88 3.38 8.87
CA PHE A 160 -4.18 2.99 9.40
C PHE A 160 -4.12 2.99 10.93
N ILE A 161 -4.86 3.88 11.58
CA ILE A 161 -4.88 3.94 13.04
C ILE A 161 -5.79 2.84 13.59
N ARG A 162 -5.29 2.07 14.55
CA ARG A 162 -6.01 0.96 15.19
C ARG A 162 -5.85 0.97 16.70
N LYS A 163 -6.92 0.61 17.40
CA LYS A 163 -6.91 0.41 18.85
C LYS A 163 -6.39 -0.99 19.19
N SER A 164 -5.39 -1.06 20.06
CA SER A 164 -4.89 -2.30 20.63
C SER A 164 -5.95 -2.98 21.52
N GLN A 165 -5.63 -4.17 22.04
CA GLN A 165 -6.47 -4.81 23.06
C GLN A 165 -6.55 -3.99 24.35
N THR A 166 -5.49 -3.24 24.66
CA THR A 166 -5.37 -2.36 25.84
C THR A 166 -5.94 -0.95 25.61
N GLY A 167 -6.39 -0.62 24.40
CA GLY A 167 -7.00 0.68 24.05
C GLY A 167 -6.03 1.75 23.55
N GLU A 168 -4.75 1.41 23.41
CA GLU A 168 -3.71 2.29 22.84
C GLU A 168 -3.89 2.42 21.32
N ASP A 169 -3.60 3.60 20.77
CA ASP A 169 -3.55 3.79 19.32
C ASP A 169 -2.23 3.27 18.74
N ILE A 170 -2.34 2.53 17.64
CA ILE A 170 -1.24 1.95 16.89
C ILE A 170 -1.40 2.37 15.42
N ALA A 171 -0.35 2.94 14.84
CA ALA A 171 -0.27 3.21 13.40
C ALA A 171 0.15 1.94 12.67
N VAL A 172 -0.71 1.44 11.78
CA VAL A 172 -0.47 0.25 10.97
C VAL A 172 -0.03 0.65 9.56
N PHE A 173 1.11 0.11 9.12
CA PHE A 173 1.62 0.26 7.76
C PHE A 173 1.76 -1.07 7.04
N LEU A 174 1.64 -1.01 5.72
CA LEU A 174 1.85 -2.14 4.82
C LEU A 174 3.05 -1.88 3.91
N ILE A 175 3.90 -2.89 3.75
CA ILE A 175 5.07 -2.89 2.88
C ILE A 175 4.92 -4.01 1.85
N ASP A 176 5.01 -3.65 0.57
CA ASP A 176 5.17 -4.58 -0.54
C ASP A 176 6.64 -4.63 -0.97
N THR A 177 7.12 -5.84 -1.24
CA THR A 177 8.51 -6.05 -1.64
C THR A 177 8.57 -6.68 -3.03
N GLN A 178 9.66 -6.39 -3.73
CA GLN A 178 9.97 -7.07 -4.98
C GLN A 178 9.95 -8.60 -4.82
N GLY A 179 9.48 -9.27 -5.86
CA GLY A 179 9.61 -10.72 -5.97
C GLY A 179 11.05 -11.18 -5.96
N MET A 180 11.36 -12.07 -5.03
CA MET A 180 12.65 -12.74 -4.95
C MET A 180 12.74 -13.87 -5.98
N PHE A 181 13.96 -14.31 -6.31
CA PHE A 181 14.17 -15.55 -7.10
C PHE A 181 13.55 -15.54 -8.50
N ASP A 182 13.66 -14.42 -9.22
CA ASP A 182 13.46 -14.42 -10.66
C ASP A 182 14.79 -14.54 -11.40
N SER A 183 14.72 -14.72 -12.72
CA SER A 183 15.90 -14.95 -13.57
C SER A 183 16.83 -13.75 -13.74
N GLU A 184 16.47 -12.58 -13.22
CA GLU A 184 17.24 -11.34 -13.45
C GLU A 184 17.73 -10.68 -12.14
N THR A 185 17.31 -11.16 -10.96
CA THR A 185 17.73 -10.63 -9.65
C THR A 185 18.86 -11.48 -9.07
N SER A 186 19.97 -10.86 -8.62
CA SER A 186 21.05 -11.60 -7.96
C SER A 186 20.62 -12.14 -6.58
N GLN A 187 21.30 -13.19 -6.10
CA GLN A 187 21.06 -13.73 -4.75
C GLN A 187 21.36 -12.70 -3.66
N MET A 188 22.39 -11.88 -3.84
CA MET A 188 22.75 -10.82 -2.91
C MET A 188 21.66 -9.74 -2.85
N LEU A 189 21.18 -9.28 -4.00
CA LEU A 189 20.10 -8.29 -4.09
C LEU A 189 18.81 -8.82 -3.44
N THR A 190 18.49 -10.09 -3.68
CA THR A 190 17.39 -10.79 -3.01
C THR A 190 17.54 -10.78 -1.49
N ALA A 191 18.73 -11.09 -0.98
CA ALA A 191 19.00 -11.10 0.45
C ALA A 191 18.91 -9.71 1.09
N SER A 192 19.37 -8.68 0.39
CA SER A 192 19.27 -7.30 0.87
C SER A 192 17.82 -6.80 0.90
N ILE A 193 16.99 -7.07 -0.12
CA ILE A 193 15.56 -6.69 -0.10
C ILE A 193 14.85 -7.36 1.08
N PHE A 194 15.08 -8.67 1.26
CA PHE A 194 14.48 -9.41 2.36
C PHE A 194 14.97 -8.89 3.72
N GLY A 195 16.28 -8.69 3.87
CA GLY A 195 16.90 -8.20 5.10
C GLY A 195 16.40 -6.81 5.48
N LEU A 196 16.41 -5.86 4.54
CA LEU A 196 15.88 -4.51 4.76
C LEU A 196 14.39 -4.54 5.10
N SER A 197 13.59 -5.31 4.36
CA SER A 197 12.17 -5.49 4.66
C SER A 197 11.95 -6.03 6.07
N THR A 198 12.74 -7.02 6.48
CA THR A 198 12.62 -7.64 7.80
C THR A 198 13.00 -6.67 8.91
N LEU A 199 14.10 -5.92 8.74
CA LEU A 199 14.54 -4.90 9.70
C LEU A 199 13.52 -3.75 9.84
N LEU A 200 12.84 -3.38 8.75
CA LEU A 200 11.80 -2.35 8.77
C LEU A 200 10.47 -2.86 9.34
N SER A 201 10.20 -4.17 9.28
CA SER A 201 8.90 -4.73 9.62
C SER A 201 8.81 -5.22 11.07
N SER A 202 7.66 -5.03 11.70
CA SER A 202 7.31 -5.72 12.96
C SER A 202 6.80 -7.14 12.69
N TYR A 203 6.12 -7.32 11.56
CA TYR A 203 5.55 -8.58 11.12
C TYR A 203 5.97 -8.87 9.68
N GLN A 204 6.70 -9.96 9.49
CA GLN A 204 7.13 -10.42 8.17
C GLN A 204 6.30 -11.62 7.73
N ILE A 205 5.59 -11.48 6.62
CA ILE A 205 4.83 -12.55 5.98
C ILE A 205 5.68 -13.10 4.85
N TYR A 206 6.09 -14.37 4.97
CA TYR A 206 6.83 -15.05 3.92
C TYR A 206 5.89 -15.87 3.03
N ASN A 207 5.64 -15.36 1.84
CA ASN A 207 4.74 -15.93 0.84
C ASN A 207 5.46 -16.97 -0.02
N VAL A 208 5.17 -18.24 0.25
CA VAL A 208 5.76 -19.41 -0.43
C VAL A 208 4.73 -20.08 -1.31
N ASP A 209 5.10 -20.43 -2.55
CA ASP A 209 4.21 -21.16 -3.46
C ASP A 209 4.17 -22.66 -3.11
N LYS A 210 2.96 -23.20 -2.95
CA LYS A 210 2.63 -24.62 -2.70
C LYS A 210 3.19 -25.23 -1.42
N ARG A 211 4.51 -25.27 -1.23
CA ARG A 211 5.18 -25.98 -0.14
C ARG A 211 6.43 -25.24 0.30
N VAL A 212 6.68 -25.25 1.61
CA VAL A 212 7.96 -24.83 2.17
C VAL A 212 9.01 -25.87 1.81
N GLN A 213 10.01 -25.43 1.06
CA GLN A 213 11.15 -26.23 0.63
C GLN A 213 12.41 -25.79 1.38
N GLU A 214 13.46 -26.61 1.33
CA GLU A 214 14.69 -26.40 2.08
C GLU A 214 15.47 -25.15 1.63
N ASP A 215 15.43 -24.83 0.34
CA ASP A 215 15.93 -23.56 -0.21
C ASP A 215 15.25 -22.36 0.46
N ASN A 216 13.93 -22.41 0.70
CA ASN A 216 13.20 -21.35 1.38
C ASN A 216 13.70 -21.15 2.82
N LEU A 217 14.09 -22.23 3.51
CA LEU A 217 14.67 -22.19 4.85
C LEU A 217 16.13 -21.71 4.85
N GLN A 218 16.91 -22.09 3.84
CA GLN A 218 18.29 -21.60 3.66
C GLN A 218 18.31 -20.09 3.41
N HIS A 219 17.36 -19.57 2.64
CA HIS A 219 17.17 -18.14 2.48
C HIS A 219 16.89 -17.49 3.85
N LEU A 220 15.92 -17.99 4.62
CA LEU A 220 15.65 -17.50 5.98
C LEU A 220 16.86 -17.54 6.92
N ALA A 221 17.69 -18.58 6.83
CA ALA A 221 18.90 -18.74 7.62
C ALA A 221 19.96 -17.69 7.26
N LEU A 222 20.22 -17.50 5.96
CA LEU A 222 21.12 -16.45 5.46
C LEU A 222 20.69 -15.07 5.98
N PHE A 223 19.38 -14.82 6.08
CA PHE A 223 18.86 -13.54 6.57
C PHE A 223 19.00 -13.35 8.08
N THR A 224 18.88 -14.41 8.86
CA THR A 224 19.11 -14.34 10.32
C THR A 224 20.57 -13.95 10.60
N GLU A 225 21.50 -14.42 9.76
CA GLU A 225 22.90 -14.00 9.86
C GLU A 225 23.11 -12.54 9.43
N TYR A 226 22.50 -12.10 8.32
CA TYR A 226 22.57 -10.68 7.92
C TYR A 226 21.95 -9.74 8.97
N GLY A 227 20.81 -10.10 9.55
CA GLY A 227 20.18 -9.34 10.63
C GLY A 227 21.03 -9.25 11.89
N ARG A 228 21.80 -10.31 12.20
CA ARG A 228 22.78 -10.32 13.31
C ARG A 228 24.02 -9.46 13.07
N CYS A 229 24.43 -9.27 11.82
CA CYS A 229 25.60 -8.46 11.50
C CYS A 229 25.33 -6.94 11.55
N VAL A 230 24.05 -6.52 11.55
CA VAL A 230 23.63 -5.12 11.48
C VAL A 230 23.00 -4.64 12.80
N ALA A 231 22.72 -5.55 13.74
CA ALA A 231 22.22 -5.26 15.10
C ALA A 231 23.34 -5.33 16.14
#